data_AF-A7S9J0-F1
#
_entry.id   AF-A7S9J0-F1
#
_cell.length_a   1.000
_cell.length_b   1.000
_cell.length_c   1.000
_cell.angle_alpha   90.00
_cell.angle_beta   90.00
_cell.angle_gamma   90.00
#
_symmetry.space_group_name_H-M   'P 1'
#
loop_
_entity.id
_entity.type
_entity.pdbx_description
1 polymer ?
#
loop_
_entity_poly.entity_id
_entity_poly.type
_entity_poly.pdbx_seq_one_letter_code
_entity_poly.pdbx_strand_id
1 'polypeptide(L)'
;MNQNSARSAEEELDALTDLLMKNLEHSSDPDFFGMCSKCGQKVSGEGTGCTAMDKLFHIKCFICVKCGCQLTGKVFYKVDNDAYCEADYLDSLETCWYCHQHITDRILRATGKCFHPHCFNCEECHKNLDGVPFTLDNFNKVHCLEDYYRKYSPRCASCHQLILPEDGQDETVRIVSMNKDFHVRCYKCEDCNKQLSSEKGGSGCYPLDGHLLCQDCNAKKIQKLTAELDKPPRPLTTEL
;
A
#
# COMPACT_ATOMS: atom_id res chain seq x y z
N MET A 1 2.91 -25.10 -16.21
CA MET A 1 2.49 -26.52 -16.10
C MET A 1 2.25 -26.78 -14.63
N ASN A 2 1.01 -26.62 -14.17
CA ASN A 2 0.66 -26.72 -12.75
C ASN A 2 -0.15 -28.00 -12.58
N GLN A 3 0.49 -29.10 -12.18
CA GLN A 3 -0.17 -30.35 -11.84
C GLN A 3 -0.24 -30.47 -10.32
N ASN A 4 -1.17 -29.74 -9.70
CA ASN A 4 -1.62 -30.09 -8.36
C ASN A 4 -2.84 -31.01 -8.52
N SER A 5 -2.56 -32.31 -8.58
CA SER A 5 -3.60 -33.33 -8.50
C SER A 5 -4.06 -33.38 -7.06
N ALA A 6 -5.11 -32.62 -6.74
CA ALA A 6 -5.84 -32.80 -5.49
C ALA A 6 -6.34 -34.25 -5.47
N ARG A 7 -5.77 -35.04 -4.58
CA ARG A 7 -6.14 -36.44 -4.38
C ARG A 7 -7.62 -36.49 -3.98
N SER A 8 -8.40 -37.37 -4.61
CA SER A 8 -9.86 -37.39 -4.37
C SER A 8 -10.13 -37.80 -2.92
N ALA A 9 -11.16 -37.23 -2.29
CA ALA A 9 -11.57 -37.61 -0.93
C ALA A 9 -11.84 -39.11 -0.78
N GLU A 10 -12.26 -39.77 -1.86
CA GLU A 10 -12.44 -41.23 -1.93
C GLU A 10 -11.10 -41.98 -1.84
N GLU A 11 -10.05 -41.51 -2.54
CA GLU A 11 -8.70 -42.10 -2.50
C GLU A 11 -7.99 -41.89 -1.16
N GLU A 12 -8.35 -40.82 -0.44
CA GLU A 12 -7.89 -40.61 0.93
C GLU A 12 -8.59 -41.55 1.90
N LEU A 13 -9.91 -41.73 1.76
CA LEU A 13 -10.69 -42.65 2.58
C LEU A 13 -10.22 -44.10 2.38
N ASP A 14 -10.05 -44.54 1.15
CA ASP A 14 -9.56 -45.89 0.84
C ASP A 14 -8.18 -46.13 1.45
N ALA A 15 -7.26 -45.17 1.31
CA ALA A 15 -5.92 -45.29 1.88
C ALA A 15 -5.92 -45.30 3.42
N LEU A 16 -6.82 -44.56 4.07
CA LEU A 16 -7.00 -44.63 5.52
C LEU A 16 -7.53 -46.01 5.95
N THR A 17 -8.48 -46.56 5.21
CA THR A 17 -9.11 -47.86 5.49
C THR A 17 -8.10 -49.00 5.35
N ASP A 18 -7.28 -48.97 4.29
CA ASP A 18 -6.18 -49.92 4.06
C ASP A 18 -5.13 -49.85 5.17
N LEU A 19 -4.80 -48.64 5.63
CA LEU A 19 -3.83 -48.44 6.70
C LEU A 19 -4.34 -49.03 8.03
N LEU A 20 -5.65 -48.91 8.31
CA LEU A 20 -6.28 -49.50 9.49
C LEU A 20 -6.25 -51.04 9.46
N MET A 21 -6.59 -51.65 8.31
CA MET A 21 -6.52 -53.11 8.15
C MET A 21 -5.11 -53.64 8.40
N LYS A 22 -4.09 -53.01 7.80
CA LYS A 22 -2.68 -53.40 7.98
C LYS A 22 -2.19 -53.24 9.42
N ASN A 23 -2.67 -52.23 10.16
CA ASN A 23 -2.32 -52.08 11.58
C ASN A 23 -2.94 -53.20 12.44
N LEU A 24 -4.16 -53.65 12.13
CA LEU A 24 -4.80 -54.76 12.86
C LEU A 24 -4.11 -56.11 12.58
N GLU A 25 -3.68 -56.35 11.34
CA GLU A 25 -2.96 -57.58 10.95
C GLU A 25 -1.64 -57.76 11.72
N HIS A 26 -0.97 -56.67 12.08
CA HIS A 26 0.32 -56.69 12.77
C HIS A 26 0.22 -56.45 14.28
N SER A 27 -1.00 -56.36 14.84
CA SER A 27 -1.24 -56.11 16.27
C SER A 27 -0.69 -57.20 17.22
N SER A 28 -0.38 -58.38 16.70
CA SER A 28 0.21 -59.50 17.47
C SER A 28 1.74 -59.48 17.55
N ASP A 29 2.43 -58.59 16.81
CA ASP A 29 3.88 -58.46 16.82
C ASP A 29 4.32 -57.49 17.93
N PRO A 30 5.02 -57.94 18.99
CA PRO A 30 5.39 -57.09 20.13
C PRO A 30 6.38 -55.98 19.75
N ASP A 31 7.07 -56.10 18.62
CA ASP A 31 7.99 -55.07 18.11
C ASP A 31 7.33 -54.14 17.10
N PHE A 32 6.02 -54.28 16.84
CA PHE A 32 5.27 -53.46 15.89
C PHE A 32 4.74 -52.17 16.55
N PHE A 33 5.23 -51.03 16.05
CA PHE A 33 4.80 -49.71 16.52
C PHE A 33 3.71 -49.08 15.62
N GLY A 34 3.52 -49.60 14.41
CA GLY A 34 2.51 -49.12 13.46
C GLY A 34 3.03 -49.06 12.02
N MET A 35 2.17 -48.59 11.11
CA MET A 35 2.50 -48.42 9.70
C MET A 35 3.05 -47.02 9.39
N CYS A 36 4.14 -46.95 8.62
CA CYS A 36 4.70 -45.69 8.16
C CYS A 36 3.77 -45.03 7.13
N SER A 37 3.36 -43.79 7.40
CA SER A 37 2.42 -43.05 6.56
C SER A 37 3.00 -42.60 5.22
N LYS A 38 4.33 -42.69 5.03
CA LYS A 38 4.98 -42.35 3.75
C LYS A 38 5.21 -43.54 2.83
N CYS A 39 5.72 -44.65 3.36
CA CYS A 39 6.05 -45.83 2.55
C CYS A 39 5.05 -46.99 2.70
N GLY A 40 4.11 -46.91 3.65
CA GLY A 40 3.11 -47.94 3.91
C GLY A 40 3.69 -49.25 4.43
N GLN A 41 4.93 -49.25 4.93
CA GLN A 41 5.60 -50.42 5.51
C GLN A 41 5.59 -50.35 7.04
N LYS A 42 5.71 -51.51 7.69
CA LYS A 42 5.75 -51.59 9.15
C LYS A 42 6.96 -50.88 9.74
N VAL A 43 6.73 -50.16 10.83
CA VAL A 43 7.77 -49.59 11.68
C VAL A 43 7.94 -50.57 12.84
N SER A 44 9.09 -51.24 12.88
CA SER A 44 9.38 -52.28 13.88
C SER A 44 10.71 -52.01 14.57
N GLY A 45 10.75 -52.24 15.89
CA GLY A 45 11.94 -52.08 16.72
C GLY A 45 12.11 -50.66 17.30
N GLU A 46 12.71 -50.62 18.49
CA GLU A 46 12.88 -49.42 19.30
C GLU A 46 13.79 -48.40 18.58
N GLY A 47 13.34 -47.15 18.48
CA GLY A 47 14.10 -46.07 17.85
C GLY A 47 14.18 -46.10 16.31
N THR A 48 13.31 -46.85 15.61
CA THR A 48 13.26 -46.84 14.13
C THR A 48 12.19 -45.91 13.55
N GLY A 49 11.28 -45.43 14.40
CA GLY A 49 10.15 -44.58 14.03
C GLY A 49 10.12 -43.25 14.79
N CYS A 50 9.43 -42.29 14.20
CA CYS A 50 9.04 -41.04 14.85
C CYS A 50 7.55 -40.75 14.58
N THR A 51 6.90 -40.10 15.53
CA THR A 51 5.52 -39.62 15.38
C THR A 51 5.57 -38.13 15.10
N ALA A 52 4.97 -37.69 13.99
CA ALA A 52 4.89 -36.29 13.59
C ALA A 52 3.57 -36.04 12.85
N MET A 53 2.96 -34.87 13.04
CA MET A 53 1.67 -34.52 12.41
C MET A 53 0.57 -35.58 12.60
N ASP A 54 0.50 -36.20 13.79
CA ASP A 54 -0.43 -37.29 14.13
C ASP A 54 -0.30 -38.55 13.27
N LYS A 55 0.88 -38.72 12.65
CA LYS A 55 1.21 -39.84 11.76
C LYS A 55 2.54 -40.48 12.18
N LEU A 56 2.64 -41.80 12.01
CA LEU A 56 3.87 -42.54 12.25
C LEU A 56 4.72 -42.58 10.98
N PHE A 57 6.01 -42.36 11.11
CA PHE A 57 6.98 -42.44 10.01
C PHE A 57 8.23 -43.20 10.46
N HIS A 58 8.94 -43.85 9.53
CA HIS A 58 10.33 -44.20 9.78
C HIS A 58 11.17 -42.92 9.91
N ILE A 59 12.21 -42.93 10.75
CA ILE A 59 13.14 -41.80 10.90
C ILE A 59 13.70 -41.33 9.55
N LYS A 60 13.98 -42.27 8.65
CA LYS A 60 14.48 -42.00 7.28
C LYS A 60 13.39 -41.53 6.31
N CYS A 61 12.12 -41.81 6.60
CA CYS A 61 10.98 -41.40 5.77
C CYS A 61 10.46 -40.01 6.15
N PHE A 62 10.74 -39.54 7.37
CA PHE A 62 10.39 -38.19 7.79
C PHE A 62 11.39 -37.17 7.23
N ILE A 63 11.14 -36.79 5.98
CA ILE A 63 11.99 -35.91 5.17
C ILE A 63 11.20 -34.73 4.61
N CYS A 64 11.90 -33.63 4.33
CA CYS A 64 11.32 -32.48 3.65
C CYS A 64 10.84 -32.87 2.24
N VAL A 65 9.64 -32.43 1.88
CA VAL A 65 9.06 -32.71 0.55
C VAL A 65 9.84 -32.03 -0.58
N LYS A 66 10.43 -30.85 -0.34
CA LYS A 66 11.16 -30.07 -1.36
C LYS A 66 12.61 -30.53 -1.55
N CYS A 67 13.44 -30.54 -0.49
CA CYS A 67 14.86 -30.92 -0.60
C CYS A 67 15.19 -32.38 -0.22
N GLY A 68 14.26 -33.12 0.39
CA GLY A 68 14.49 -34.51 0.84
C GLY A 68 15.36 -34.66 2.09
N CYS A 69 15.74 -33.58 2.78
CA CYS A 69 16.56 -33.69 3.99
C CYS A 69 15.76 -34.31 5.15
N GLN A 70 16.44 -35.06 6.03
CA GLN A 70 15.81 -35.62 7.23
C GLN A 70 15.43 -34.51 8.22
N LEU A 71 14.19 -34.57 8.69
CA LEU A 71 13.58 -33.61 9.62
C LEU A 71 13.62 -34.08 11.08
N THR A 72 13.96 -35.36 11.32
CA THR A 72 14.05 -35.92 12.67
C THR A 72 15.04 -35.12 13.52
N GLY A 73 14.58 -34.59 14.66
CA GLY A 73 15.40 -33.77 15.57
C GLY A 73 15.65 -32.33 15.10
N LYS A 74 15.02 -31.89 14.01
CA LYS A 74 15.09 -30.50 13.51
C LYS A 74 13.72 -29.82 13.60
N VAL A 75 13.73 -28.49 13.54
CA VAL A 75 12.50 -27.71 13.36
C VAL A 75 11.95 -27.98 11.96
N PHE A 76 10.64 -28.19 11.87
CA PHE A 76 9.93 -28.38 10.60
C PHE A 76 8.60 -27.64 10.63
N TYR A 77 8.05 -27.37 9.45
CA TYR A 77 6.78 -26.67 9.27
C TYR A 77 5.78 -27.54 8.51
N LYS A 78 4.52 -27.53 8.95
CA LYS A 78 3.39 -28.23 8.32
C LYS A 78 2.65 -27.28 7.39
N VAL A 79 2.60 -27.58 6.10
CA VAL A 79 1.80 -26.84 5.10
C VAL A 79 1.01 -27.87 4.31
N ASP A 80 -0.32 -27.78 4.30
CA ASP A 80 -1.22 -28.68 3.56
C ASP A 80 -0.90 -30.19 3.73
N ASN A 81 -0.64 -30.63 4.97
CA ASN A 81 -0.21 -31.99 5.34
C ASN A 81 1.20 -32.43 4.91
N ASP A 82 1.96 -31.55 4.25
CA ASP A 82 3.35 -31.80 3.88
C ASP A 82 4.34 -31.17 4.86
N ALA A 83 5.48 -31.85 5.04
CA ALA A 83 6.55 -31.45 5.95
C ALA A 83 7.66 -30.73 5.19
N TYR A 84 7.98 -29.51 5.63
CA TYR A 84 9.05 -28.68 5.06
C TYR A 84 10.14 -28.42 6.10
N CYS A 85 11.40 -28.42 5.67
CA CYS A 85 12.49 -27.93 6.51
C CYS A 85 12.39 -26.41 6.65
N GLU A 86 12.97 -25.84 7.71
CA GLU A 86 12.96 -24.40 7.93
C GLU A 86 13.44 -23.58 6.73
N ALA A 87 14.55 -24.00 6.10
CA ALA A 87 15.09 -23.29 4.93
C ALA A 87 14.11 -23.29 3.74
N ASP A 88 13.53 -24.44 3.43
CA ASP A 88 12.58 -24.57 2.32
C ASP A 88 11.24 -23.89 2.60
N TYR A 89 10.83 -23.85 3.87
CA TYR A 89 9.65 -23.13 4.31
C TYR A 89 9.85 -21.62 4.21
N LEU A 90 10.97 -21.09 4.72
CA LEU A 90 11.27 -19.66 4.60
C LEU A 90 11.39 -19.23 3.13
N ASP A 91 12.01 -20.04 2.28
CA ASP A 91 12.14 -19.77 0.84
C ASP A 91 10.79 -19.75 0.09
N SER A 92 9.74 -20.38 0.65
CA SER A 92 8.39 -20.29 0.07
C SER A 92 7.62 -19.04 0.52
N LEU A 93 8.13 -18.31 1.52
CA LEU A 93 7.49 -17.10 2.02
C LEU A 93 7.76 -15.89 1.11
N GLU A 94 6.80 -14.97 1.12
CA GLU A 94 6.92 -13.68 0.46
C GLU A 94 8.04 -12.85 1.10
N THR A 95 8.80 -12.12 0.29
CA THR A 95 9.88 -11.25 0.77
C THR A 95 9.40 -9.81 0.87
N CYS A 96 9.80 -9.14 1.94
CA CYS A 96 9.50 -7.73 2.13
C CYS A 96 10.30 -6.88 1.15
N TRP A 97 9.61 -6.03 0.40
CA TRP A 97 10.23 -5.15 -0.58
C TRP A 97 11.18 -4.12 0.04
N TYR A 98 10.97 -3.75 1.31
CA TYR A 98 11.76 -2.72 1.99
C TYR A 98 13.03 -3.27 2.65
N CYS A 99 12.93 -4.33 3.45
CA CYS A 99 14.08 -4.89 4.19
C CYS A 99 14.68 -6.15 3.55
N HIS A 100 14.07 -6.67 2.48
CA HIS A 100 14.48 -7.88 1.76
C HIS A 100 14.51 -9.17 2.60
N GLN A 101 13.86 -9.17 3.77
CA GLN A 101 13.71 -10.36 4.61
C GLN A 101 12.36 -11.05 4.36
N HIS A 102 12.30 -12.35 4.59
CA HIS A 102 11.06 -13.13 4.53
C HIS A 102 10.02 -12.60 5.52
N ILE A 103 8.76 -12.56 5.11
CA ILE A 103 7.65 -12.14 5.96
C ILE A 103 7.08 -13.39 6.63
N THR A 104 7.42 -13.58 7.90
CA THR A 104 6.91 -14.70 8.74
C THR A 104 5.56 -14.39 9.37
N ASP A 105 5.22 -13.11 9.48
CA ASP A 105 4.02 -12.63 10.16
C ASP A 105 2.93 -12.21 9.15
N ARG A 106 2.07 -11.27 9.54
CA ARG A 106 1.05 -10.71 8.64
C ARG A 106 1.71 -10.00 7.46
N ILE A 107 1.30 -10.37 6.25
CA ILE A 107 1.73 -9.71 5.00
C ILE A 107 0.84 -8.50 4.74
N LEU A 108 1.46 -7.34 4.51
CA LEU A 108 0.78 -6.17 3.96
C LEU A 108 1.05 -6.12 2.45
N ARG A 109 -0.02 -6.14 1.64
CA ARG A 109 0.07 -6.01 0.18
C ARG A 109 -0.38 -4.61 -0.24
N ALA A 110 0.53 -3.87 -0.84
CA ALA A 110 0.28 -2.54 -1.40
C ALA A 110 1.05 -2.39 -2.70
N THR A 111 0.46 -1.74 -3.70
CA THR A 111 1.12 -1.43 -4.98
C THR A 111 1.68 -2.65 -5.74
N GLY A 112 1.09 -3.84 -5.51
CA GLY A 112 1.58 -5.10 -6.08
C GLY A 112 2.83 -5.66 -5.40
N LYS A 113 3.24 -5.10 -4.25
CA LYS A 113 4.41 -5.50 -3.46
C LYS A 113 4.01 -5.95 -2.06
N CYS A 114 4.87 -6.74 -1.44
CA CYS A 114 4.70 -7.28 -0.09
C CYS A 114 5.60 -6.54 0.91
N PHE A 115 5.08 -6.24 2.09
CA PHE A 115 5.79 -5.54 3.15
C PHE A 115 5.47 -6.15 4.51
N HIS A 116 6.40 -6.04 5.46
CA HIS A 116 6.05 -6.13 6.88
C HIS A 116 5.19 -4.91 7.27
N PRO A 117 4.22 -5.05 8.19
CA PRO A 117 3.43 -3.92 8.68
C PRO A 117 4.29 -2.77 9.23
N HIS A 118 5.42 -3.09 9.89
CA HIS A 118 6.36 -2.09 10.40
C HIS A 118 7.30 -1.49 9.33
N CYS A 119 7.42 -2.14 8.17
CA CYS A 119 8.24 -1.68 7.05
C CYS A 119 7.45 -0.76 6.10
N PHE A 120 6.12 -0.75 6.21
CA PHE A 120 5.25 0.08 5.37
C PHE A 120 5.14 1.49 5.94
N ASN A 121 6.14 2.32 5.64
CA ASN A 121 6.29 3.67 6.17
C ASN A 121 6.27 4.71 5.05
N CYS A 122 5.87 5.94 5.40
CA CYS A 122 5.96 7.08 4.49
C CYS A 122 7.42 7.37 4.11
N GLU A 123 7.67 7.65 2.83
CA GLU A 123 9.01 8.00 2.35
C GLU A 123 9.56 9.29 2.99
N GLU A 124 8.70 10.27 3.27
CA GLU A 124 9.13 11.60 3.75
C GLU A 124 9.25 11.66 5.28
N CYS A 125 8.21 11.28 6.03
CA CYS A 125 8.21 11.35 7.49
C CYS A 125 8.54 10.03 8.21
N HIS A 126 8.66 8.91 7.48
CA HIS A 126 8.88 7.57 8.03
C HIS A 126 7.82 7.09 9.03
N LYS A 127 6.64 7.74 9.06
CA LYS A 127 5.50 7.28 9.85
C LYS A 127 4.96 5.97 9.28
N ASN A 128 4.58 5.06 10.18
CA ASN A 128 3.90 3.82 9.84
C ASN A 128 2.52 4.09 9.20
N LEU A 129 2.25 3.43 8.08
CA LEU A 129 1.04 3.58 7.28
C LEU A 129 0.10 2.36 7.33
N ASP A 130 0.35 1.42 8.24
CA ASP A 130 -0.53 0.29 8.48
C ASP A 130 -1.90 0.77 8.99
N GLY A 131 -2.95 0.51 8.21
CA GLY A 131 -4.31 0.98 8.51
C GLY A 131 -4.53 2.49 8.33
N VAL A 132 -3.55 3.22 7.78
CA VAL A 132 -3.63 4.67 7.54
C VAL A 132 -3.79 4.92 6.03
N PRO A 133 -4.68 5.85 5.60
CA PRO A 133 -4.76 6.24 4.20
C PRO A 133 -3.42 6.75 3.67
N PHE A 134 -3.07 6.30 2.46
CA PHE A 134 -1.82 6.64 1.80
C PHE A 134 -2.04 6.85 0.31
N THR A 135 -1.04 7.44 -0.35
CA THR A 135 -1.03 7.62 -1.80
C THR A 135 0.37 7.37 -2.36
N LEU A 136 0.48 7.36 -3.69
CA LEU A 136 1.73 7.17 -4.41
C LEU A 136 2.09 8.42 -5.20
N ASP A 137 3.39 8.68 -5.30
CA ASP A 137 3.90 9.64 -6.27
C ASP A 137 4.12 9.02 -7.65
N ASN A 138 4.55 9.85 -8.61
CA ASN A 138 4.82 9.44 -9.98
C ASN A 138 5.97 8.40 -10.10
N PHE A 139 6.72 8.15 -9.04
CA PHE A 139 7.80 7.17 -8.95
C PHE A 139 7.39 5.93 -8.14
N ASN A 140 6.09 5.76 -7.85
CA ASN A 140 5.55 4.68 -7.02
C ASN A 140 6.11 4.65 -5.58
N LYS A 141 6.56 5.78 -5.04
CA LYS A 141 6.93 5.89 -3.63
C LYS A 141 5.70 6.14 -2.79
N VAL A 142 5.67 5.52 -1.61
CA VAL A 142 4.52 5.58 -0.69
C VAL A 142 4.63 6.82 0.19
N HIS A 143 3.58 7.63 0.18
CA HIS A 143 3.50 8.85 0.99
C HIS A 143 2.24 8.85 1.84
N CYS A 144 2.33 9.39 3.05
CA CYS A 144 1.14 9.75 3.81
C CYS A 144 0.42 10.90 3.08
N LEU A 145 -0.90 11.01 3.24
CA LEU A 145 -1.68 12.06 2.56
C LEU A 145 -1.18 13.47 2.93
N GLU A 146 -0.79 13.68 4.19
CA GLU A 146 -0.31 14.97 4.69
C GLU A 146 0.97 15.43 3.97
N ASP A 147 1.99 14.58 3.90
CA ASP A 147 3.26 14.91 3.22
C ASP A 147 3.06 15.02 1.70
N TYR A 148 2.21 14.17 1.13
CA TYR A 148 1.88 14.25 -0.28
C TYR A 148 1.25 15.60 -0.62
N TYR A 149 0.21 16.02 0.10
CA TYR A 149 -0.43 17.31 -0.13
C TYR A 149 0.53 18.47 0.17
N ARG A 150 1.36 18.37 1.21
CA ARG A 150 2.35 19.40 1.52
C ARG A 150 3.32 19.66 0.36
N LYS A 151 3.69 18.60 -0.37
CA LYS A 151 4.67 18.64 -1.45
C LYS A 151 4.06 19.00 -2.80
N TYR A 152 2.86 18.49 -3.09
CA TYR A 152 2.28 18.54 -4.43
C TYR A 152 1.04 19.46 -4.55
N SER A 153 0.43 19.90 -3.44
CA SER A 153 -0.74 20.78 -3.51
C SER A 153 -0.35 22.21 -3.91
N PRO A 154 -1.12 22.85 -4.81
CA PRO A 154 -0.89 24.23 -5.20
C PRO A 154 -1.17 25.18 -4.02
N ARG A 155 -0.51 26.35 -4.03
CA ARG A 155 -0.73 27.40 -3.03
C ARG A 155 -1.66 28.46 -3.58
N CYS A 156 -2.61 28.88 -2.76
CA CYS A 156 -3.46 30.00 -3.12
C CYS A 156 -2.65 31.29 -3.16
N ALA A 157 -2.74 32.04 -4.26
CA ALA A 157 -2.01 33.30 -4.41
C ALA A 157 -2.51 34.43 -3.50
N SER A 158 -3.72 34.32 -2.94
CA SER A 158 -4.30 35.33 -2.04
C SER A 158 -3.96 35.07 -0.56
N CYS A 159 -4.05 33.83 -0.07
CA CYS A 159 -3.82 33.51 1.35
C CYS A 159 -2.54 32.71 1.62
N HIS A 160 -1.82 32.30 0.56
CA HIS A 160 -0.58 31.51 0.60
C HIS A 160 -0.68 30.12 1.24
N GLN A 161 -1.87 29.70 1.63
CA GLN A 161 -2.15 28.35 2.15
C GLN A 161 -2.33 27.35 1.00
N LEU A 162 -2.07 26.07 1.31
CA LEU A 162 -2.31 24.97 0.38
C LEU A 162 -3.81 24.87 0.03
N ILE A 163 -4.10 24.54 -1.22
CA ILE A 163 -5.44 24.21 -1.66
C ILE A 163 -5.56 22.69 -1.54
N LEU A 164 -6.38 22.25 -0.60
CA LEU A 164 -6.59 20.84 -0.26
C LEU A 164 -7.99 20.41 -0.69
N PRO A 165 -8.20 19.12 -0.96
CA PRO A 165 -9.55 18.59 -1.17
C PRO A 165 -10.36 18.67 0.14
N GLU A 166 -11.68 18.69 0.01
CA GLU A 166 -12.59 18.58 1.15
C GLU A 166 -12.65 17.14 1.66
N ASP A 167 -13.05 16.95 2.92
CA ASP A 167 -13.11 15.62 3.55
C ASP A 167 -13.98 14.65 2.72
N GLY A 168 -13.35 13.57 2.24
CA GLY A 168 -14.00 12.54 1.43
C GLY A 168 -14.05 12.81 -0.08
N GLN A 169 -13.41 13.86 -0.58
CA GLN A 169 -13.21 14.09 -2.01
C GLN A 169 -11.77 13.76 -2.42
N ASP A 170 -11.61 13.04 -3.54
CA ASP A 170 -10.29 12.73 -4.10
C ASP A 170 -9.71 13.90 -4.93
N GLU A 171 -10.58 14.79 -5.41
CA GLU A 171 -10.20 15.92 -6.26
C GLU A 171 -10.25 17.26 -5.51
N THR A 172 -9.27 18.11 -5.79
CA THR A 172 -9.21 19.47 -5.21
C THR A 172 -9.85 20.47 -6.16
N VAL A 173 -10.92 21.15 -5.70
CA VAL A 173 -11.52 22.26 -6.45
C VAL A 173 -10.69 23.54 -6.26
N ARG A 174 -10.25 24.13 -7.36
CA ARG A 174 -9.50 25.39 -7.37
C ARG A 174 -9.89 26.27 -8.55
N ILE A 175 -9.73 27.57 -8.39
CA ILE A 175 -9.91 28.54 -9.48
C ILE A 175 -8.53 28.89 -10.02
N VAL A 176 -8.33 28.70 -11.33
CA VAL A 176 -7.12 29.10 -12.04
C VAL A 176 -7.40 30.41 -12.78
N SER A 177 -6.64 31.45 -12.47
CA SER A 177 -6.73 32.75 -13.15
C SER A 177 -5.36 33.39 -13.22
N MET A 178 -4.99 33.97 -14.37
CA MET A 178 -3.69 34.63 -14.58
C MET A 178 -2.48 33.74 -14.21
N ASN A 179 -2.54 32.44 -14.52
CA ASN A 179 -1.53 31.44 -14.14
C ASN A 179 -1.29 31.34 -12.61
N LYS A 180 -2.27 31.74 -11.80
CA LYS A 180 -2.28 31.61 -10.34
C LYS A 180 -3.46 30.75 -9.91
N ASP A 181 -3.27 29.99 -8.84
CA ASP A 181 -4.31 29.18 -8.22
C ASP A 181 -4.94 29.90 -7.02
N PHE A 182 -6.24 29.73 -6.84
CA PHE A 182 -7.00 30.31 -5.74
C PHE A 182 -7.97 29.29 -5.14
N HIS A 183 -8.15 29.34 -3.82
CA HIS A 183 -9.35 28.75 -3.22
C HIS A 183 -10.59 29.44 -3.80
N VAL A 184 -11.69 28.71 -3.92
CA VAL A 184 -12.98 29.29 -4.35
C VAL A 184 -13.34 30.52 -3.50
N ARG A 185 -13.19 30.44 -2.18
CA ARG A 185 -13.42 31.56 -1.23
C ARG A 185 -12.44 32.73 -1.34
N CYS A 186 -11.27 32.51 -1.93
CA CYS A 186 -10.21 33.52 -2.05
C CYS A 186 -10.24 34.23 -3.40
N TYR A 187 -11.07 33.76 -4.35
CA TYR A 187 -11.25 34.39 -5.64
C TYR A 187 -12.26 35.53 -5.55
N LYS A 188 -11.78 36.68 -5.06
CA LYS A 188 -12.56 37.88 -4.78
C LYS A 188 -11.85 39.12 -5.30
N CYS A 189 -12.63 40.18 -5.54
CA CYS A 189 -12.11 41.49 -5.92
C CYS A 189 -11.21 42.03 -4.80
N GLU A 190 -10.01 42.47 -5.14
CA GLU A 190 -9.04 42.99 -4.16
C GLU A 190 -9.50 44.31 -3.53
N ASP A 191 -10.24 45.14 -4.27
CA ASP A 191 -10.67 46.46 -3.80
C ASP A 191 -11.95 46.41 -2.94
N CYS A 192 -12.88 45.50 -3.25
CA CYS A 192 -14.21 45.48 -2.61
C CYS A 192 -14.59 44.13 -1.99
N ASN A 193 -13.72 43.12 -2.04
CA ASN A 193 -13.95 41.76 -1.54
C ASN A 193 -15.15 41.02 -2.15
N LYS A 194 -15.74 41.54 -3.25
CA LYS A 194 -16.83 40.85 -3.94
C LYS A 194 -16.35 39.52 -4.51
N GLN A 195 -17.07 38.45 -4.24
CA GLN A 195 -16.77 37.13 -4.78
C GLN A 195 -16.87 37.16 -6.32
N LEU A 196 -15.81 36.73 -6.98
CA LEU A 196 -15.72 36.71 -8.43
C LEU A 196 -16.11 35.32 -8.93
N SER A 197 -16.60 35.26 -10.17
CA SER A 197 -16.99 34.02 -10.82
C SER A 197 -16.56 34.06 -12.28
N SER A 198 -16.14 32.91 -12.81
CA SER A 198 -15.77 32.75 -14.22
C SER A 198 -16.98 32.45 -15.12
N GLU A 199 -18.19 32.30 -14.55
CA GLU A 199 -19.41 31.94 -15.28
C GLU A 199 -20.08 33.13 -15.98
N LYS A 200 -20.66 32.90 -17.17
CA LYS A 200 -21.41 33.90 -17.93
C LYS A 200 -22.70 34.27 -17.17
N GLY A 201 -22.74 35.48 -16.63
CA GLY A 201 -23.87 36.01 -15.84
C GLY A 201 -23.56 36.19 -14.35
N GLY A 202 -22.40 35.72 -13.88
CA GLY A 202 -21.92 35.99 -12.53
C GLY A 202 -21.11 37.29 -12.41
N SER A 203 -20.51 37.51 -11.23
CA SER A 203 -19.61 38.65 -11.01
C SER A 203 -18.29 38.43 -11.75
N GLY A 204 -18.23 38.87 -13.01
CA GLY A 204 -17.06 38.69 -13.88
C GLY A 204 -15.76 39.24 -13.26
N CYS A 205 -14.65 38.58 -13.59
CA CYS A 205 -13.31 38.98 -13.19
C CYS A 205 -12.62 39.77 -14.32
N TYR A 206 -12.03 40.92 -13.98
CA TYR A 206 -11.33 41.81 -14.89
C TYR A 206 -9.90 42.03 -14.38
N PRO A 207 -8.94 41.19 -14.83
CA PRO A 207 -7.52 41.36 -14.52
C PRO A 207 -6.96 42.69 -14.99
N LEU A 208 -6.27 43.43 -14.11
CA LEU A 208 -5.52 44.64 -14.48
C LEU A 208 -4.20 44.68 -13.70
N ASP A 209 -3.06 44.72 -14.40
CA ASP A 209 -1.70 44.78 -13.82
C ASP A 209 -1.42 43.77 -12.69
N GLY A 210 -1.96 42.56 -12.80
CA GLY A 210 -1.77 41.52 -11.78
C GLY A 210 -2.83 41.47 -10.68
N HIS A 211 -3.78 42.42 -10.67
CA HIS A 211 -4.86 42.51 -9.67
C HIS A 211 -6.17 41.90 -10.16
N LEU A 212 -6.86 41.19 -9.26
CA LEU A 212 -8.21 40.65 -9.49
C LEU A 212 -9.27 41.72 -9.14
N LEU A 213 -9.95 42.27 -10.15
CA LEU A 213 -10.96 43.30 -9.96
C LEU A 213 -12.33 42.86 -10.47
N CYS A 214 -13.39 43.31 -9.81
CA CYS A 214 -14.72 43.28 -10.39
C CYS A 214 -14.87 44.36 -11.46
N GLN A 215 -15.93 44.27 -12.27
CA GLN A 215 -16.22 45.24 -13.34
C GLN A 215 -16.16 46.70 -12.85
N ASP A 216 -16.81 47.00 -11.73
CA ASP A 216 -16.92 48.36 -11.20
C ASP A 216 -15.56 48.91 -10.72
N CYS A 217 -14.78 48.08 -10.01
CA CYS A 217 -13.47 48.48 -9.51
C CYS A 217 -12.46 48.64 -10.65
N ASN A 218 -12.51 47.75 -11.65
CA ASN A 218 -11.69 47.85 -12.85
C ASN A 218 -11.99 49.14 -13.62
N ALA A 219 -13.27 49.46 -13.87
CA ALA A 219 -13.67 50.68 -14.56
C ALA A 219 -13.17 51.94 -13.84
N LYS A 220 -13.28 52.00 -12.52
CA LYS A 220 -12.75 53.11 -11.70
C LYS A 220 -11.23 53.24 -11.80
N LYS A 221 -10.50 52.11 -11.83
CA LYS A 221 -9.04 52.09 -11.88
C LYS A 221 -8.54 52.54 -13.26
N ILE A 222 -9.18 52.07 -14.33
CA ILE A 222 -8.90 52.53 -15.71
C ILE A 222 -9.16 54.02 -15.85
N GLN A 223 -10.31 54.53 -15.40
CA GLN A 223 -10.63 55.96 -15.46
C GLN A 223 -9.58 56.84 -14.76
N LYS A 224 -9.10 56.42 -13.59
CA LYS A 224 -8.02 57.11 -12.88
C LYS A 224 -6.71 57.08 -13.66
N LEU A 225 -6.32 55.92 -14.18
CA LEU A 225 -5.09 55.76 -14.97
C LEU A 225 -5.12 56.64 -16.23
N THR A 226 -6.24 56.68 -16.94
CA THR A 226 -6.42 57.56 -18.11
C THR A 226 -6.36 59.04 -17.71
N ALA A 227 -7.00 59.43 -16.60
CA ALA A 227 -6.99 60.81 -16.12
C ALA A 227 -5.59 61.31 -15.66
N GLU A 228 -4.73 60.41 -15.16
CA GLU A 228 -3.34 60.76 -14.82
C GLU A 228 -2.45 60.91 -16.07
N LEU A 229 -2.74 60.21 -17.17
CA LEU A 229 -2.03 60.37 -18.44
C LEU A 229 -2.38 61.69 -19.15
N ASP A 230 -3.58 62.22 -18.92
CA ASP A 230 -4.04 63.50 -19.46
C ASP A 230 -3.63 64.72 -18.59
N LYS A 231 -2.90 64.52 -17.47
CA LYS A 231 -2.41 65.63 -16.66
C LYS A 231 -1.23 66.34 -17.34
N PRO A 232 -1.25 67.69 -17.45
CA PRO A 232 -0.10 68.43 -17.97
C PRO A 232 1.12 68.20 -17.06
N PRO A 233 2.34 68.13 -17.62
CA PRO A 233 3.55 67.91 -16.85
C PRO A 233 3.69 68.98 -15.77
N ARG A 234 4.04 68.54 -14.55
CA ARG A 234 4.26 69.41 -13.40
C ARG A 234 5.33 70.44 -13.78
N PRO A 235 5.10 71.76 -13.57
CA PRO A 235 6.11 72.75 -13.90
C PRO A 235 7.39 72.46 -13.09
N LEU A 236 8.52 72.37 -13.79
CA LEU A 236 9.85 72.34 -13.19
C LEU A 236 10.04 73.68 -12.48
N THR A 237 9.87 73.72 -11.16
CA THR A 237 10.29 74.86 -10.36
C THR A 237 11.81 74.80 -10.24
N THR A 238 12.50 75.51 -11.12
CA THR A 238 13.87 75.96 -10.89
C THR A 238 13.82 77.00 -9.77
N GLU A 239 14.01 76.55 -8.54
CA GLU A 239 14.41 77.45 -7.46
C GLU A 239 15.95 77.56 -7.50
N LEU A 240 16.41 78.81 -7.47
CA LEU A 240 17.76 79.31 -7.73
C LEU A 240 18.85 78.77 -6.79
#